data_AF-A0A378VZU8-F1
#
_entry.id   AF-A0A378VZU8-F1
#
_cell.length_a   1.000
_cell.length_b   1.000
_cell.length_c   1.000
_cell.angle_alpha   90.00
_cell.angle_beta   90.00
_cell.angle_gamma   90.00
#
_symmetry.space_group_name_H-M   'P 1'
#
loop_
_entity.id
_entity.type
_entity.pdbx_description
1 polymer ?
#
loop_
_entity_poly.entity_id
_entity_poly.type
_entity_poly.pdbx_seq_one_letter_code
_entity_poly.pdbx_strand_id
1 'polypeptide(L)' 'MIAALKNGDAEIGLAFDGDADRLGVVTKDGNIIYPDRQLMLFAQDVLNRNPGAKVIFDVKSTRLLARGLKNTAEKP' A
#
# COMPACT_ATOMS: atom_id res chain seq x y z
N MET A 1 17.58 -3.76 7.54
CA MET A 1 16.64 -2.74 7.06
C MET A 1 16.34 -1.67 8.11
N ILE A 2 15.63 -1.96 9.22
CA ILE A 2 15.22 -0.91 10.20
C ILE A 2 16.41 -0.10 10.75
N ALA A 3 17.51 -0.75 11.10
CA ALA A 3 18.71 -0.04 11.56
C ALA A 3 19.29 0.91 10.49
N ALA A 4 19.23 0.53 9.22
CA ALA A 4 19.70 1.37 8.11
C ALA A 4 18.78 2.58 7.89
N LEU A 5 17.47 2.42 8.07
CA LEU A 5 16.51 3.53 8.02
C LEU A 5 16.70 4.51 9.18
N LYS A 6 16.93 3.99 10.39
CA LYS A 6 17.09 4.82 11.59
C LYS A 6 18.40 5.61 11.63
N ASN A 7 19.48 5.01 11.13
CA ASN A 7 20.83 5.56 11.27
C ASN A 7 21.39 6.16 9.98
N GLY A 8 20.63 6.14 8.89
CA GLY A 8 21.06 6.64 7.59
C GLY A 8 20.04 7.58 6.96
N ASP A 9 20.36 8.03 5.75
CA ASP A 9 19.55 9.00 4.99
C ASP A 9 18.42 8.32 4.19
N ALA A 10 18.20 7.03 4.38
CA ALA A 10 17.11 6.31 3.74
C ALA A 10 15.76 6.75 4.31
N GLU A 11 14.79 7.00 3.43
CA GLU A 11 13.44 7.48 3.78
C GLU A 11 12.38 6.37 3.77
N ILE A 12 12.67 5.26 3.08
CA ILE A 12 11.77 4.11 2.92
C ILE A 12 12.56 2.81 2.82
N GLY A 13 12.05 1.77 3.46
CA GLY A 13 12.55 0.41 3.35
C GLY A 13 11.64 -0.43 2.46
N LEU A 14 12.26 -1.16 1.54
CA LEU A 14 11.60 -2.13 0.68
C LEU A 14 12.24 -3.50 0.93
N ALA A 15 11.41 -4.52 1.15
CA ALA A 15 11.85 -5.89 1.37
C ALA A 15 11.03 -6.83 0.50
N PHE A 16 11.74 -7.67 -0.26
CA PHE A 16 11.13 -8.73 -1.06
C PHE A 16 11.25 -10.06 -0.33
N ASP A 17 10.36 -10.98 -0.63
CA ASP A 17 10.51 -12.38 -0.23
C ASP A 17 11.38 -13.16 -1.24
N GLY A 18 11.43 -14.49 -1.10
CA GLY A 18 12.46 -15.33 -1.75
C GLY A 18 12.43 -15.33 -3.28
N ASP A 19 11.24 -15.22 -3.88
CA ASP A 19 11.01 -15.13 -5.32
C ASP A 19 10.50 -13.74 -5.76
N ALA A 20 10.44 -12.80 -4.83
CA ALA A 20 10.09 -11.38 -5.03
C ALA A 20 8.68 -11.13 -5.59
N ASP A 21 7.73 -12.01 -5.29
CA ASP A 21 6.31 -11.79 -5.61
C ASP A 21 5.59 -10.93 -4.54
N ARG A 22 6.18 -10.81 -3.34
CA ARG A 22 5.65 -10.01 -2.22
C ARG A 22 6.58 -8.88 -1.82
N LEU A 23 5.97 -7.77 -1.41
CA LEU A 23 6.66 -6.56 -0.97
C LEU A 23 6.27 -6.18 0.47
N GLY A 24 7.27 -6.10 1.34
CA GLY A 24 7.23 -5.42 2.61
C GLY A 24 7.70 -3.97 2.48
N VAL A 25 6.95 -3.04 3.05
CA VAL A 25 7.28 -1.61 3.04
C VAL A 25 7.40 -1.10 4.47
N VAL A 26 8.45 -0.33 4.76
CA VAL A 26 8.73 0.23 6.08
C VAL A 26 9.05 1.72 5.96
N THR A 27 8.45 2.55 6.81
CA THR A 27 8.72 3.99 6.86
C THR A 27 10.08 4.28 7.49
N LYS A 28 10.61 5.50 7.32
CA LYS A 28 11.83 5.96 8.02
C LYS A 28 11.83 5.66 9.51
N ASP A 29 10.71 5.89 10.19
CA ASP A 29 10.56 5.63 11.64
C ASP A 29 10.58 4.14 12.02
N GLY A 30 10.59 3.24 11.04
CA GLY A 30 10.55 1.79 11.25
C GLY A 30 9.15 1.20 11.33
N ASN A 31 8.11 1.97 10.96
CA ASN A 31 6.73 1.46 10.96
C ASN A 31 6.45 0.65 9.70
N ILE A 32 5.77 -0.49 9.85
CA ILE A 32 5.36 -1.33 8.72
C ILE A 32 4.13 -0.72 8.03
N ILE A 33 4.19 -0.58 6.71
CA ILE A 33 3.03 -0.29 5.87
C ILE A 33 2.47 -1.63 5.37
N TYR A 34 1.38 -2.08 5.97
CA TYR A 34 0.75 -3.35 5.59
C TYR A 34 0.18 -3.32 4.16
N PRO A 35 0.07 -4.50 3.49
CA PRO A 35 -0.30 -4.59 2.08
C PRO A 35 -1.68 -3.99 1.73
N ASP A 36 -2.62 -3.97 2.67
CA ASP A 36 -3.94 -3.36 2.46
C ASP A 36 -3.86 -1.84 2.29
N ARG A 37 -3.01 -1.16 3.07
CA ARG A 37 -2.72 0.27 2.88
C ARG A 37 -1.97 0.54 1.58
N GLN A 38 -1.08 -0.37 1.18
CA GLN A 38 -0.42 -0.28 -0.13
C GLN A 38 -1.46 -0.41 -1.26
N LEU A 39 -2.39 -1.36 -1.15
CA LEU A 39 -3.48 -1.53 -2.11
C LEU A 39 -4.40 -0.30 -2.16
N MET A 40 -4.69 0.36 -1.04
CA MET A 40 -5.43 1.63 -1.04
C MET A 40 -4.75 2.69 -1.93
N LEU A 41 -3.42 2.84 -1.79
CA LEU A 41 -2.64 3.79 -2.58
C LEU A 41 -2.65 3.43 -4.09
N PHE A 42 -2.39 2.17 -4.43
CA PHE A 42 -2.38 1.72 -5.82
C PHE A 42 -3.77 1.80 -6.47
N ALA A 43 -4.80 1.40 -5.75
CA ALA A 43 -6.16 1.45 -6.25
C ALA A 43 -6.62 2.88 -6.50
N GLN A 44 -6.22 3.84 -5.66
CA GLN A 44 -6.53 5.25 -5.90
C GLN A 44 -5.96 5.74 -7.23
N ASP A 45 -4.69 5.44 -7.49
CA ASP A 45 -4.02 5.81 -8.73
C ASP A 45 -4.63 5.11 -9.96
N VAL A 46 -4.96 3.82 -9.85
CA VAL A 46 -5.60 3.06 -10.93
C VAL A 46 -7.01 3.58 -11.22
N LEU A 47 -7.82 3.86 -10.19
CA LEU A 47 -9.19 4.35 -10.34
C LEU A 47 -9.27 5.76 -10.93
N ASN A 48 -8.31 6.64 -10.59
CA ASN A 48 -8.21 7.96 -11.21
C ASN A 48 -8.00 7.87 -12.74
N ARG A 49 -7.30 6.83 -13.21
CA ARG A 49 -7.04 6.58 -14.64
C ARG A 49 -8.11 5.71 -15.31
N ASN A 50 -8.85 4.92 -14.51
CA ASN A 50 -9.87 3.98 -14.97
C ASN A 50 -11.13 4.10 -14.08
N PRO A 51 -11.93 5.17 -14.24
CA PRO A 51 -13.14 5.36 -13.44
C PRO A 51 -14.09 4.18 -13.55
N GLY A 52 -14.63 3.72 -12.42
CA GLY A 52 -15.55 2.59 -12.36
C GLY A 52 -14.91 1.19 -12.45
N ALA A 53 -13.58 1.09 -12.54
CA ALA A 53 -12.90 -0.22 -12.49
C ALA A 53 -13.14 -0.94 -11.14
N LYS A 54 -13.11 -2.27 -11.17
CA LYS A 54 -13.28 -3.09 -9.97
C LYS A 54 -11.94 -3.36 -9.31
N VAL A 55 -11.90 -3.29 -7.97
CA VAL A 55 -10.73 -3.63 -7.16
C VAL A 55 -11.07 -4.87 -6.33
N ILE A 56 -10.25 -5.91 -6.45
CA ILE A 56 -10.43 -7.18 -5.74
C ILE A 56 -9.48 -7.22 -4.54
N PHE A 57 -9.98 -7.67 -3.39
CA PHE A 57 -9.20 -7.80 -2.16
C PHE A 57 -9.77 -8.87 -1.24
N ASP A 58 -8.93 -9.42 -0.37
CA ASP A 58 -9.31 -10.50 0.55
C ASP A 58 -9.97 -9.99 1.85
N VAL A 59 -10.71 -10.87 2.52
CA VAL A 59 -11.41 -10.61 3.80
C VAL A 59 -10.47 -10.21 4.94
N LYS A 60 -9.17 -10.54 4.85
CA LYS A 60 -8.14 -10.10 5.81
C LYS A 60 -7.77 -8.63 5.70
N SER A 61 -8.20 -7.95 4.64
CA SER A 61 -7.93 -6.52 4.43
C SER A 61 -8.68 -5.66 5.43
N THR A 62 -8.11 -4.52 5.83
CA THR A 62 -8.81 -3.56 6.70
C THR A 62 -10.14 -3.09 6.11
N ARG A 63 -11.13 -2.84 6.99
CA ARG A 63 -12.40 -2.20 6.61
C ARG A 63 -12.21 -0.80 6.03
N LEU A 64 -11.08 -0.16 6.29
CA LEU A 64 -10.74 1.15 5.73
C LEU A 64 -10.53 1.10 4.21
N LEU A 65 -10.11 -0.05 3.66
CA LEU A 65 -9.89 -0.23 2.22
C LEU A 65 -11.20 -0.02 1.47
N ALA A 66 -12.25 -0.75 1.84
CA ALA A 66 -13.56 -0.63 1.20
C ALA A 66 -14.13 0.80 1.27
N ARG A 67 -13.89 1.52 2.37
CA ARG A 67 -14.30 2.94 2.50
C ARG A 67 -13.48 3.86 1.61
N GLY A 68 -12.16 3.70 1.58
CA GLY A 68 -11.27 4.50 0.75
C GLY A 68 -11.51 4.32 -0.75
N LEU A 69 -11.85 3.09 -1.17
CA LEU A 69 -12.20 2.79 -2.56
C LEU A 69 -13.49 3.48 -3.00
N LYS A 70 -14.54 3.46 -2.16
CA LYS A 70 -15.81 4.16 -2.45
C LYS A 70 -15.60 5.66 -2.67
N ASN A 71 -14.88 6.32 -1.75
CA ASN A 71 -14.59 7.75 -1.85
C ASN A 71 -13.78 8.13 -3.10
N THR A 72 -13.04 7.18 -3.67
CA THR A 72 -12.22 7.43 -4.87
C THR A 72 -13.00 7.16 -6.15
N ALA A 73 -13.85 6.13 -6.16
CA ALA A 73 -14.72 5.82 -7.28
C ALA A 73 -15.87 6.84 -7.47
N GLU A 74 -16.24 7.57 -6.42
CA GLU A 74 -17.25 8.64 -6.45
C GLU A 74 -16.68 10.00 -6.91
N LYS A 75 -15.35 10.14 -7.07
CA LYS A 75 -14.77 11.33 -7.68
C LYS A 75 -14.99 11.27 -9.21
N PRO A 76 -15.50 12.37 -9.83
CA PRO A 76 -15.73 12.43 -11.27
C PRO A 76 -14.43 12.31 -12.07
#